data_AF-A0A0H3M1G7-F1
#
_entry.id   AF-A0A0H3M1G7-F1
#
_cell.length_a   1.000
_cell.length_b   1.000
_cell.length_c   1.000
_cell.angle_alpha   90.00
_cell.angle_beta   90.00
_cell.angle_gamma   90.00
#
_symmetry.space_group_name_H-M   'P 1'
#
loop_
_entity.id
_entity.type
_entity.pdbx_description
1 polymer ?
#
loop_
_entity_poly.entity_id
_entity_poly.type
_entity_poly.pdbx_seq_one_letter_code
_entity_poly.pdbx_strand_id
1 'polypeptide(L)'
;MLLNNSHIIPETLSFRVLKALRHIEKLQVKAITCIGHTHDRNKLITLNQDHTVNTSHLEGESIVRVLCTVSKKRILRNPDIKELHDLVNPGVPVKPLNLTIYCAVNRLQHNNFTNIFPNTNFTQNSSGVLKKPVKVVTPTETVGYPVLFLPTNCVLNFNEAEALREAEITSNFQIVRDDTIVNTQEQAATCCSLLSCTTTTASTNQRQDSTSR
;
A
#
# COMPACT_ATOMS: atom_id res chain seq x y z
N MET A 1 9.46 2.78 -4.09
CA MET A 1 10.84 2.32 -3.81
C MET A 1 11.15 2.49 -2.32
N LEU A 2 11.65 1.46 -1.62
CA LEU A 2 11.99 1.50 -0.19
C LEU A 2 13.49 1.81 -0.01
N LEU A 3 13.83 2.83 0.79
CA LEU A 3 15.21 3.17 1.14
C LEU A 3 15.56 2.65 2.53
N ASN A 4 16.74 2.04 2.66
CA ASN A 4 17.40 1.79 3.92
C ASN A 4 18.80 2.42 3.89
N ASN A 5 19.06 3.52 4.59
CA ASN A 5 20.39 4.15 4.63
C ASN A 5 21.04 4.28 3.23
N SER A 6 20.29 4.79 2.24
CA SER A 6 20.71 4.90 0.83
C SER A 6 20.82 3.58 0.02
N HIS A 7 20.50 2.43 0.62
CA HIS A 7 20.31 1.17 -0.11
C HIS A 7 18.86 1.01 -0.55
N ILE A 8 18.68 0.78 -1.85
CA ILE A 8 17.37 0.51 -2.46
C ILE A 8 17.05 -0.97 -2.27
N ILE A 9 15.89 -1.28 -1.71
CA ILE A 9 15.36 -2.65 -1.75
C ILE A 9 14.98 -2.94 -3.21
N PRO A 10 15.56 -3.98 -3.84
CA PRO A 10 15.20 -4.33 -5.21
C PRO A 10 13.71 -4.63 -5.32
N GLU A 11 13.10 -4.18 -6.41
CA GLU A 11 11.67 -4.37 -6.64
C GLU A 11 11.31 -5.87 -6.70
N THR A 12 12.15 -6.67 -7.35
CA THR A 12 12.02 -8.13 -7.41
C THR A 12 12.03 -8.78 -6.02
N LEU A 13 12.89 -8.31 -5.11
CA LEU A 13 12.89 -8.76 -3.72
C LEU A 13 11.61 -8.32 -3.01
N SER A 14 11.14 -7.10 -3.26
CA SER A 14 9.90 -6.58 -2.67
C SER A 14 8.70 -7.45 -3.02
N PHE A 15 8.55 -7.86 -4.29
CA PHE A 15 7.48 -8.78 -4.70
C PHE A 15 7.60 -10.18 -4.08
N ARG A 16 8.81 -10.74 -4.02
CA ARG A 16 9.05 -12.04 -3.37
C ARG A 16 8.72 -12.00 -1.88
N VAL A 17 9.12 -10.92 -1.19
CA VAL A 17 8.78 -10.71 0.22
C VAL A 17 7.28 -10.56 0.42
N LEU A 18 6.58 -9.76 -0.41
CA LEU A 18 5.12 -9.64 -0.32
C LEU A 18 4.45 -11.01 -0.47
N LYS A 19 4.90 -11.83 -1.43
CA LYS A 19 4.43 -13.20 -1.60
C LYS A 19 4.73 -14.06 -0.37
N ALA A 20 5.92 -13.96 0.20
CA ALA A 20 6.28 -14.66 1.43
C ALA A 20 5.40 -14.24 2.63
N LEU A 21 5.10 -12.94 2.76
CA LEU A 21 4.24 -12.40 3.81
C LEU A 21 2.80 -12.90 3.71
N ARG A 22 2.28 -13.19 2.50
CA ARG A 22 0.95 -13.80 2.31
C ARG A 22 0.82 -15.20 2.93
N HIS A 23 1.94 -15.89 3.11
CA HIS A 23 1.98 -17.25 3.65
C HIS A 23 2.72 -17.34 4.98
N ILE A 24 3.09 -16.20 5.57
CA ILE A 24 3.84 -16.20 6.82
C ILE A 24 2.93 -16.60 7.97
N GLU A 25 3.40 -17.51 8.82
CA GLU A 25 2.65 -17.93 10.01
C GLU A 25 3.21 -17.29 11.28
N LYS A 26 2.32 -17.08 12.27
CA LYS A 26 2.69 -16.69 13.64
C LYS A 26 3.38 -15.32 13.69
N LEU A 27 2.78 -14.34 13.01
CA LEU A 27 3.20 -12.93 13.05
C LEU A 27 2.83 -12.32 14.40
N GLN A 28 3.74 -11.57 15.03
CA GLN A 28 3.44 -10.87 16.27
C GLN A 28 2.91 -9.47 15.94
N VAL A 29 1.61 -9.24 16.15
CA VAL A 29 0.95 -7.96 15.87
C VAL A 29 0.91 -7.12 17.15
N LYS A 30 1.35 -5.86 17.06
CA LYS A 30 1.39 -4.89 18.16
C LYS A 30 0.28 -3.86 18.03
N ALA A 31 0.03 -3.37 16.82
CA ALA A 31 -1.02 -2.39 16.57
C ALA A 31 -1.59 -2.59 15.16
N ILE A 32 -2.85 -2.21 15.01
CA ILE A 32 -3.51 -2.07 13.71
C ILE A 32 -4.12 -0.67 13.66
N THR A 33 -3.94 0.01 12.54
CA THR A 33 -4.54 1.33 12.28
C THR A 33 -5.29 1.26 10.96
N CYS A 34 -6.58 1.58 10.95
CA CYS A 34 -7.27 1.72 9.68
C CYS A 34 -6.93 3.08 9.05
N ILE A 35 -6.55 3.12 7.78
CA ILE A 35 -6.09 4.37 7.11
C ILE A 35 -6.89 4.72 5.87
N GLY A 36 -7.76 3.83 5.41
CA GLY A 36 -8.62 4.03 4.25
C GLY A 36 -9.76 3.03 4.24
N HIS A 37 -10.91 3.44 3.73
CA HIS A 37 -12.06 2.57 3.50
C HIS A 37 -12.61 2.79 2.10
N THR A 38 -13.22 1.76 1.53
CA THR A 38 -13.93 1.86 0.25
C THR A 38 -15.31 2.46 0.43
N HIS A 39 -15.72 3.32 -0.49
CA HIS A 39 -17.12 3.68 -0.68
C HIS A 39 -17.81 2.72 -1.66
N ASP A 40 -18.29 1.58 -1.14
CA ASP A 40 -19.11 0.58 -1.86
C ASP A 40 -18.61 0.20 -3.29
N ARG A 41 -19.46 -0.41 -4.12
CA ARG A 41 -19.23 -1.21 -5.36
C ARG A 41 -18.03 -0.90 -6.27
N ASN A 42 -17.49 0.32 -6.27
CA ASN A 42 -16.35 0.71 -7.10
C ASN A 42 -14.97 0.49 -6.44
N LYS A 43 -14.92 0.00 -5.19
CA LYS A 43 -13.66 -0.30 -4.47
C LYS A 43 -12.69 0.90 -4.39
N LEU A 44 -13.24 2.11 -4.31
CA LEU A 44 -12.47 3.34 -4.23
C LEU A 44 -12.07 3.62 -2.78
N ILE A 45 -10.78 3.53 -2.46
CA ILE A 45 -10.23 3.77 -1.12
C ILE A 45 -9.78 5.23 -1.01
N THR A 46 -10.45 5.98 -0.12
CA THR A 46 -10.03 7.35 0.23
C THR A 46 -9.06 7.31 1.40
N LEU A 47 -7.86 7.86 1.22
CA LEU A 47 -6.88 8.05 2.30
C LEU A 47 -7.11 9.40 2.97
N ASN A 48 -7.60 9.40 4.21
CA ASN A 48 -7.93 10.59 4.99
C ASN A 48 -6.78 10.94 5.95
N GLN A 49 -5.60 11.26 5.42
CA GLN A 49 -4.42 11.47 6.27
C GLN A 49 -4.57 12.64 7.26
N ASP A 50 -5.40 13.64 6.92
CA ASP A 50 -5.60 14.87 7.69
C ASP A 50 -6.87 14.86 8.57
N HIS A 51 -7.55 13.72 8.68
CA HIS A 51 -8.78 13.56 9.47
C HIS A 51 -9.94 14.51 9.08
N THR A 52 -9.94 15.01 7.85
CA THR A 52 -10.92 16.00 7.34
C THR A 52 -12.22 15.36 6.87
N VAL A 53 -12.20 14.07 6.51
CA VAL A 53 -13.38 13.35 6.03
C VAL A 53 -14.05 12.55 7.15
N ASN A 54 -15.37 12.71 7.35
CA ASN A 54 -16.13 11.83 8.23
C ASN A 54 -16.41 10.49 7.52
N THR A 55 -15.78 9.42 8.01
CA THR A 55 -15.77 8.11 7.34
C THR A 55 -16.58 7.07 8.10
N SER A 56 -17.41 7.50 9.06
CA SER A 56 -18.22 6.62 9.93
C SER A 56 -19.24 5.76 9.17
N HIS A 57 -19.43 5.99 7.86
CA HIS A 57 -20.45 5.35 7.02
C HIS A 57 -19.87 4.41 5.95
N LEU A 58 -18.56 4.17 5.94
CA LEU A 58 -17.92 3.32 4.93
C LEU A 58 -17.89 1.86 5.43
N GLU A 59 -18.68 0.97 4.81
CA GLU A 59 -18.83 -0.45 5.22
C GLU A 59 -18.10 -1.47 4.33
N GLY A 60 -17.29 -1.00 3.36
CA GLY A 60 -16.66 -1.89 2.38
C GLY A 60 -15.31 -2.48 2.82
N GLU A 61 -14.40 -2.63 1.86
CA GLU A 61 -13.01 -3.06 2.09
C GLU A 61 -12.18 -1.88 2.60
N SER A 62 -11.02 -2.13 3.22
CA SER A 62 -10.19 -1.09 3.83
C SER A 62 -8.72 -1.38 3.68
N ILE A 63 -7.90 -0.34 3.79
CA ILE A 63 -6.47 -0.50 4.04
C ILE A 63 -6.20 -0.28 5.52
N VAL A 64 -5.45 -1.21 6.11
CA VAL A 64 -4.94 -1.07 7.46
C VAL A 64 -3.42 -1.13 7.49
N ARG A 65 -2.81 -0.35 8.39
CA ARG A 65 -1.42 -0.50 8.79
C ARG A 65 -1.34 -1.49 9.94
N VAL A 66 -0.51 -2.52 9.80
CA VAL A 66 -0.25 -3.52 10.83
C VAL A 66 1.19 -3.35 11.30
N LEU A 67 1.37 -2.89 12.53
CA LEU A 67 2.68 -2.88 13.19
C LEU A 67 2.95 -4.25 13.77
N CYS A 68 4.00 -4.91 13.29
CA CYS A 68 4.27 -6.29 13.63
C CYS A 68 5.76 -6.66 13.67
N THR A 69 6.04 -7.86 14.18
CA THR A 69 7.37 -8.44 14.27
C THR A 69 7.37 -9.86 13.68
N VAL A 70 8.32 -10.11 12.79
CA VAL A 70 8.66 -11.45 12.31
C VAL A 70 9.76 -12.02 13.19
N SER A 71 9.48 -13.16 13.84
CA SER A 71 10.47 -13.80 14.73
C SER A 71 11.70 -14.32 13.97
N LYS A 72 12.85 -14.39 14.66
CA LYS A 72 14.10 -14.97 14.15
C LYS A 72 13.91 -16.33 13.47
N LYS A 73 13.13 -17.23 14.09
CA LYS A 73 12.84 -18.58 13.56
C LYS A 73 12.12 -18.53 12.21
N ARG A 74 11.27 -17.54 11.98
CA ARG A 74 10.55 -17.37 10.70
C ARG A 74 11.43 -16.76 9.63
N ILE A 75 12.28 -15.80 9.99
CA ILE A 75 13.29 -15.23 9.09
C ILE A 75 14.20 -16.34 8.56
N LEU A 76 14.76 -17.17 9.46
CA LEU A 76 15.66 -18.26 9.05
C LEU A 76 15.01 -19.32 8.15
N ARG A 77 13.69 -19.47 8.19
CA ARG A 77 12.94 -20.46 7.40
C ARG A 77 12.45 -19.92 6.07
N ASN A 78 12.50 -18.61 5.85
CA ASN A 78 12.01 -17.99 4.65
C ASN A 78 13.16 -17.22 3.97
N PRO A 79 13.69 -17.73 2.84
CA PRO A 79 14.87 -17.14 2.21
C PRO A 79 14.65 -15.70 1.75
N ASP A 80 13.46 -15.36 1.27
CA ASP A 80 13.15 -14.00 0.81
C ASP A 80 13.12 -13.00 1.97
N ILE A 81 12.52 -13.37 3.11
CA ILE A 81 12.52 -12.55 4.32
C ILE A 81 13.93 -12.49 4.94
N LYS A 82 14.72 -13.55 4.82
CA LYS A 82 16.12 -13.55 5.25
C LYS A 82 16.97 -12.59 4.41
N GLU A 83 16.82 -12.63 3.09
CA GLU A 83 17.50 -11.73 2.17
C GLU A 83 17.14 -10.27 2.49
N LEU A 84 15.86 -9.98 2.73
CA LEU A 84 15.42 -8.67 3.23
C LEU A 84 16.08 -8.31 4.57
N HIS A 85 16.08 -9.23 5.55
CA HIS A 85 16.68 -8.97 6.86
C HIS A 85 18.15 -8.58 6.73
N ASP A 86 18.91 -9.33 5.92
CA ASP A 86 20.35 -9.14 5.74
C ASP A 86 20.66 -7.81 5.02
N LEU A 87 19.80 -7.41 4.07
CA LEU A 87 19.89 -6.11 3.41
C LEU A 87 19.53 -4.95 4.35
N VAL A 88 18.57 -5.16 5.26
CA VAL A 88 18.17 -4.13 6.25
C VAL A 88 19.17 -4.04 7.40
N ASN A 89 19.84 -5.13 7.75
CA ASN A 89 20.76 -5.24 8.89
C ASN A 89 22.10 -5.88 8.48
N PRO A 90 22.91 -5.21 7.63
CA PRO A 90 24.14 -5.79 7.11
C PRO A 90 25.13 -6.11 8.22
N GLY A 91 25.71 -7.32 8.18
CA GLY A 91 26.70 -7.77 9.16
C GLY A 91 26.15 -8.11 10.55
N VAL A 92 24.84 -8.00 10.77
CA VAL A 92 24.21 -8.28 12.07
C VAL A 92 23.68 -9.72 12.10
N PRO A 93 23.90 -10.48 13.20
CA PRO A 93 23.26 -11.79 13.38
C PRO A 93 21.74 -11.70 13.26
N VAL A 94 21.12 -12.74 12.70
CA VAL A 94 19.66 -12.75 12.48
C VAL A 94 18.91 -12.47 13.78
N LYS A 95 18.17 -11.36 13.79
CA LYS A 95 17.33 -10.88 14.89
C LYS A 95 15.88 -10.71 14.41
N PRO A 96 14.89 -10.60 15.31
CA PRO A 96 13.52 -10.32 14.91
C PRO A 96 13.42 -9.06 14.04
N LEU A 97 12.62 -9.14 12.98
CA LEU A 97 12.43 -8.07 12.01
C LEU A 97 11.10 -7.38 12.28
N ASN A 98 11.16 -6.11 12.65
CA ASN A 98 9.96 -5.29 12.83
C ASN A 98 9.54 -4.70 11.47
N LEU A 99 8.26 -4.79 11.17
CA LEU A 99 7.66 -4.37 9.91
C LEU A 99 6.37 -3.59 10.18
N THR A 100 6.12 -2.60 9.33
CA THR A 100 4.77 -2.10 9.06
C THR A 100 4.29 -2.78 7.80
N ILE A 101 3.16 -3.48 7.86
CA ILE A 101 2.55 -4.11 6.70
C ILE A 101 1.24 -3.39 6.42
N TYR A 102 1.04 -2.97 5.17
CA TYR A 102 -0.22 -2.43 4.70
C TYR A 102 -1.02 -3.59 4.14
N CYS A 103 -2.19 -3.81 4.71
CA CYS A 103 -3.06 -4.91 4.34
C CYS A 103 -4.37 -4.38 3.76
N ALA A 104 -4.80 -4.97 2.65
CA ALA A 104 -6.17 -4.88 2.18
C ALA A 104 -7.05 -5.84 2.99
N VAL A 105 -8.14 -5.31 3.54
CA VAL A 105 -9.01 -5.97 4.52
C VAL A 105 -10.42 -5.94 3.99
N ASN A 106 -11.08 -7.09 3.97
CA ASN A 106 -12.51 -7.18 3.68
C ASN A 106 -13.35 -7.16 4.97
N ARG A 107 -14.67 -7.12 4.81
CA ARG A 107 -15.62 -7.09 5.94
C ARG A 107 -15.44 -8.25 6.93
N LEU A 108 -15.11 -9.46 6.45
CA LEU A 108 -14.88 -10.61 7.32
C LEU A 108 -13.64 -10.41 8.20
N GLN A 109 -12.55 -9.91 7.63
CA GLN A 109 -11.31 -9.63 8.34
C GLN A 109 -11.46 -8.46 9.33
N HIS A 110 -12.29 -7.46 9.01
CA HIS A 110 -12.66 -6.40 9.97
C HIS A 110 -13.30 -6.96 11.23
N ASN A 111 -14.23 -7.92 11.08
CA ASN A 111 -14.84 -8.57 12.23
C ASN A 111 -13.80 -9.29 13.09
N ASN A 112 -12.76 -9.88 12.49
CA ASN A 112 -11.68 -10.53 13.24
C ASN A 112 -10.89 -9.55 14.13
N PHE A 113 -10.81 -8.27 13.77
CA PHE A 113 -10.14 -7.27 14.61
C PHE A 113 -10.83 -7.06 15.95
N THR A 114 -12.15 -7.17 16.01
CA THR A 114 -12.88 -7.04 17.28
C THR A 114 -12.48 -8.10 18.31
N ASN A 115 -12.09 -9.29 17.85
CA ASN A 115 -11.59 -10.37 18.72
C ASN A 115 -10.16 -10.11 19.22
N ILE A 116 -9.32 -9.50 18.38
CA ILE A 116 -7.91 -9.22 18.72
C ILE A 116 -7.80 -7.95 19.57
N PHE A 117 -8.62 -6.95 19.28
CA PHE A 117 -8.66 -5.63 19.91
C PHE A 117 -10.07 -5.40 20.48
N PRO A 118 -10.45 -6.13 21.54
CA PRO A 118 -11.74 -5.94 22.16
C PRO A 118 -11.86 -4.48 22.60
N ASN A 119 -13.01 -3.86 22.30
CA ASN A 119 -13.34 -2.45 22.58
C ASN A 119 -12.71 -1.41 21.63
N THR A 120 -12.07 -1.79 20.53
CA THR A 120 -11.66 -0.85 19.49
C THR A 120 -12.68 -0.84 18.36
N ASN A 121 -13.24 0.33 18.05
CA ASN A 121 -14.02 0.52 16.83
C ASN A 121 -13.08 0.98 15.71
N PHE A 122 -12.85 0.12 14.70
CA PHE A 122 -11.94 0.38 13.58
C PHE A 122 -12.57 1.30 12.53
N THR A 123 -12.80 2.55 12.90
CA THR A 123 -13.09 3.66 11.97
C THR A 123 -11.80 4.18 11.33
N GLN A 124 -11.88 5.02 10.29
CA GLN A 124 -10.67 5.56 9.67
C GLN A 124 -9.82 6.36 10.66
N ASN A 125 -8.51 6.20 10.56
CA ASN A 125 -7.49 6.75 11.44
C ASN A 125 -7.60 6.34 12.91
N SER A 126 -8.50 5.41 13.24
CA SER A 126 -8.50 4.77 14.54
C SER A 126 -7.46 3.66 14.60
N SER A 127 -6.83 3.53 15.76
CA SER A 127 -5.81 2.53 16.03
C SER A 127 -6.23 1.65 17.21
N GLY A 128 -6.15 0.34 17.01
CA GLY A 128 -6.06 -0.62 18.10
C GLY A 128 -4.60 -0.81 18.46
N VAL A 129 -4.19 -0.46 19.67
CA VAL A 129 -2.82 -0.71 20.19
C VAL A 129 -2.91 -1.70 21.34
N LEU A 130 -2.18 -2.80 21.23
CA LEU A 130 -2.16 -3.82 22.28
C LEU A 130 -1.10 -3.50 23.33
N LYS A 131 -1.47 -3.66 24.60
CA LYS A 131 -0.51 -3.60 25.73
C LYS A 131 0.59 -4.67 25.60
N LYS A 132 0.28 -5.81 24.99
CA LYS A 132 1.22 -6.90 24.69
C LYS A 132 0.98 -7.40 23.26
N PRO A 133 2.03 -7.64 22.46
CA PRO A 133 1.86 -8.17 21.11
C PRO A 133 1.08 -9.49 21.09
N VAL A 134 0.11 -9.61 20.19
CA VAL A 134 -0.67 -10.83 19.97
C VAL A 134 -0.08 -11.61 18.81
N LYS A 135 -0.01 -12.93 18.97
CA LYS A 135 0.51 -13.82 17.94
C LYS A 135 -0.63 -14.28 17.02
N VAL A 136 -0.62 -13.78 15.80
CA VAL A 136 -1.59 -14.13 14.76
C VAL A 136 -1.07 -15.32 13.95
N VAL A 137 -1.78 -16.45 14.02
CA VAL A 137 -1.33 -17.70 13.40
C VAL A 137 -1.47 -17.66 11.87
N THR A 138 -2.61 -17.17 11.37
CA THR A 138 -2.93 -17.00 9.94
C THR A 138 -3.12 -15.51 9.60
N PRO A 139 -2.03 -14.74 9.40
CA PRO A 139 -2.10 -13.29 9.17
C PRO A 139 -2.99 -12.90 8.01
N THR A 140 -2.92 -13.57 6.87
CA THR A 140 -3.75 -13.19 5.71
C THR A 140 -5.25 -13.33 5.99
N GLU A 141 -5.68 -14.39 6.68
CA GLU A 141 -7.08 -14.61 7.05
C GLU A 141 -7.55 -13.69 8.18
N THR A 142 -6.62 -13.26 9.03
CA THR A 142 -6.94 -12.51 10.26
C THR A 142 -6.81 -11.00 10.06
N VAL A 143 -5.72 -10.55 9.41
CA VAL A 143 -5.34 -9.13 9.30
C VAL A 143 -5.31 -8.58 7.88
N GLY A 144 -5.67 -9.38 6.88
CA GLY A 144 -5.80 -8.93 5.51
C GLY A 144 -4.62 -9.31 4.61
N TYR A 145 -4.81 -9.05 3.32
CA TYR A 145 -3.84 -9.34 2.28
C TYR A 145 -2.75 -8.27 2.23
N PRO A 146 -1.46 -8.60 2.42
CA PRO A 146 -0.39 -7.63 2.35
C PRO A 146 -0.24 -7.10 0.91
N VAL A 147 -0.26 -5.78 0.78
CA VAL A 147 -0.09 -5.03 -0.48
C VAL A 147 1.20 -4.22 -0.50
N LEU A 148 1.66 -3.77 0.66
CA LEU A 148 2.91 -3.06 0.84
C LEU A 148 3.51 -3.44 2.20
N PHE A 149 4.84 -3.39 2.32
CA PHE A 149 5.51 -3.52 3.60
C PHE A 149 6.64 -2.50 3.72
N LEU A 150 6.98 -2.15 4.94
CA LEU A 150 8.03 -1.21 5.28
C LEU A 150 8.77 -1.73 6.53
N PRO A 151 10.02 -2.20 6.41
CA PRO A 151 10.82 -2.53 7.57
C PRO A 151 11.06 -1.31 8.45
N THR A 152 11.15 -1.52 9.77
CA THR A 152 11.52 -0.44 10.68
C THR A 152 12.89 0.12 10.30
N ASN A 153 13.01 1.45 10.32
CA ASN A 153 14.18 2.24 9.87
C ASN A 153 14.34 2.38 8.35
N CYS A 154 13.48 1.76 7.54
CA CYS A 154 13.37 2.11 6.14
C CYS A 154 12.42 3.31 5.97
N VAL A 155 12.62 4.09 4.91
CA VAL A 155 11.71 5.15 4.49
C VAL A 155 11.19 4.87 3.08
N LEU A 156 9.97 5.31 2.81
CA LEU A 156 9.43 5.30 1.45
C LEU A 156 10.06 6.46 0.67
N ASN A 157 10.45 6.24 -0.59
CA ASN A 157 10.90 7.32 -1.48
C ASN A 157 9.76 8.27 -1.87
N PHE A 158 8.53 7.80 -1.73
CA PHE A 158 7.31 8.54 -1.98
C PHE A 158 6.59 8.72 -0.66
N ASN A 159 5.68 9.69 -0.58
CA ASN A 159 4.75 9.69 0.55
C ASN A 159 3.91 8.38 0.52
N GLU A 160 3.27 8.08 1.65
CA GLU A 160 2.58 6.80 1.81
C GLU A 160 1.49 6.55 0.78
N ALA A 161 0.72 7.60 0.43
CA ALA A 161 -0.39 7.46 -0.49
C ALA A 161 0.07 7.15 -1.93
N GLU A 162 1.21 7.69 -2.38
CA GLU A 162 1.80 7.34 -3.68
C GLU A 162 2.32 5.90 -3.67
N ALA A 163 2.98 5.49 -2.57
CA ALA A 163 3.44 4.12 -2.43
C ALA A 163 2.29 3.09 -2.45
N LEU A 164 1.14 3.46 -1.88
CA LEU A 164 -0.07 2.63 -1.93
C LEU A 164 -0.69 2.62 -3.33
N ARG A 165 -0.69 3.73 -4.07
CA ARG A 165 -1.14 3.77 -5.48
C ARG A 165 -0.27 2.89 -6.39
N GLU A 166 1.03 2.86 -6.18
CA GLU A 166 1.89 1.92 -6.92
C GLU A 166 1.57 0.46 -6.54
N ALA A 167 1.17 0.21 -5.30
CA ALA A 167 0.72 -1.11 -4.84
C ALA A 167 -0.70 -1.47 -5.31
N GLU A 168 -1.46 -0.51 -5.86
CA GLU A 168 -2.81 -0.67 -6.43
C GLU A 168 -2.84 -1.79 -7.48
N ILE A 169 -1.77 -1.90 -8.26
CA ILE A 169 -1.55 -2.91 -9.31
C ILE A 169 -1.69 -4.34 -8.78
N THR A 170 -1.46 -4.56 -7.48
CA THR A 170 -1.50 -5.89 -6.87
C THR A 170 -2.76 -6.20 -6.06
N SER A 171 -3.69 -5.24 -5.93
CA SER A 171 -4.71 -5.29 -4.88
C SER A 171 -6.16 -5.09 -5.34
N ASN A 172 -6.45 -4.82 -6.63
CA ASN A 172 -7.81 -4.65 -7.17
C ASN A 172 -8.65 -3.54 -6.46
N PHE A 173 -7.99 -2.50 -5.93
CA PHE A 173 -8.61 -1.27 -5.40
C PHE A 173 -8.25 -0.09 -6.28
N GLN A 174 -8.90 1.07 -6.08
CA GLN A 174 -8.44 2.35 -6.60
C GLN A 174 -8.16 3.31 -5.44
N ILE A 175 -6.98 3.95 -5.39
CA ILE A 175 -6.61 4.83 -4.27
C ILE A 175 -6.71 6.31 -4.67
N VAL A 176 -7.67 7.01 -4.07
CA VAL A 176 -7.88 8.44 -4.28
C VAL A 176 -7.35 9.23 -3.08
N ARG A 177 -6.62 10.32 -3.38
CA ARG A 177 -6.34 11.36 -2.40
C ARG A 177 -7.45 12.36 -2.47
N ASP A 178 -7.88 12.84 -1.31
CA ASP A 178 -8.69 14.03 -1.26
C ASP A 178 -7.76 15.25 -1.45
N ASP A 179 -7.53 15.62 -2.71
CA ASP A 179 -6.96 16.92 -3.07
C ASP A 179 -8.08 17.97 -3.27
N THR A 180 -9.32 17.67 -2.86
CA THR A 180 -10.51 18.52 -3.09
C THR A 180 -10.65 19.64 -2.04
N ILE A 181 -9.59 20.44 -1.87
CA ILE A 181 -9.69 21.90 -1.76
C ILE A 181 -8.55 22.55 -2.56
N VAL A 182 -8.41 22.20 -3.84
CA VAL A 182 -7.81 23.10 -4.83
C VAL A 182 -8.82 23.32 -5.93
N ASN A 183 -9.48 24.48 -5.83
CA ASN A 183 -10.30 25.17 -6.81
C ASN A 183 -10.94 24.32 -7.92
N THR A 184 -12.26 24.21 -7.81
CA THR A 184 -13.17 24.02 -8.92
C THR A 184 -13.11 25.23 -9.87
N GLN A 185 -11.98 25.44 -10.56
CA GLN A 185 -11.79 26.32 -11.73
C GLN A 185 -10.30 26.38 -12.13
N GLU A 186 -9.81 25.36 -12.84
CA GLU A 186 -8.69 25.46 -13.80
C GLU A 186 -8.64 24.12 -14.57
N GLN A 187 -9.46 23.97 -15.60
CA GLN A 187 -9.03 24.01 -17.00
C GLN A 187 -7.80 23.14 -17.33
N ALA A 188 -8.09 21.99 -17.96
CA ALA A 188 -7.45 21.44 -19.16
C ALA A 188 -5.94 21.66 -19.36
N ALA A 189 -5.16 20.61 -19.11
CA ALA A 189 -3.87 20.21 -19.73
C ALA A 189 -3.21 19.24 -18.72
N THR A 190 -2.72 18.04 -18.98
CA THR A 190 -2.05 17.47 -20.14
C THR A 190 -2.04 15.94 -19.93
N CYS A 191 -2.73 15.18 -20.77
CA CYS A 191 -2.49 13.73 -20.87
C CYS A 191 -1.33 13.51 -21.84
N CYS A 192 -0.11 13.34 -21.33
CA CYS A 192 1.00 12.76 -22.10
C CYS A 192 1.24 11.34 -21.61
N SER A 193 0.52 10.39 -22.21
CA SER A 193 0.89 8.98 -22.23
C SER A 193 2.12 8.81 -23.12
N LEU A 194 3.29 8.61 -22.50
CA LEU A 194 4.47 8.05 -23.15
C LEU A 194 4.16 6.59 -23.49
N LEU A 195 3.82 6.33 -24.75
CA LEU A 195 4.11 5.10 -25.52
C LEU A 195 3.26 5.12 -26.80
N SER A 196 3.83 5.59 -27.91
CA SER A 196 3.50 5.14 -29.26
C SER A 196 4.54 5.70 -30.24
N CYS A 197 5.58 4.92 -30.50
CA CYS A 197 6.35 5.04 -31.73
C CYS A 197 5.55 4.35 -32.84
N THR A 198 5.07 5.10 -33.83
CA THR A 198 5.02 4.64 -35.22
C THR A 198 4.95 5.83 -36.17
N THR A 199 5.80 5.72 -37.19
CA THR A 199 5.94 6.48 -38.44
C THR A 199 4.73 7.26 -38.93
N THR A 200 4.93 8.55 -39.26
CA THR A 200 4.01 9.30 -40.13
C THR A 200 4.76 9.74 -41.38
N THR A 201 4.43 9.12 -42.51
CA THR A 201 4.63 9.64 -43.86
C THR A 201 3.87 10.96 -43.99
N ALA A 202 4.57 12.04 -44.28
CA ALA A 202 3.97 13.33 -44.54
C ALA A 202 3.37 13.35 -45.95
N SER A 203 2.04 13.37 -46.05
CA SER A 203 1.33 13.96 -47.19
C SER A 203 0.61 15.20 -46.70
N THR A 204 1.17 16.37 -47.00
CA THR A 204 0.53 17.66 -46.75
C THR A 204 0.17 18.27 -48.09
N ASN A 205 -1.12 18.21 -48.42
CA ASN A 205 -1.74 19.10 -49.39
C ASN A 205 -2.19 20.36 -48.65
N GLN A 206 -1.61 21.49 -49.02
CA GLN A 206 -2.15 22.85 -48.91
C GLN A 206 -1.44 23.65 -50.02
N ARG A 207 -2.02 24.62 -50.72
CA ARG A 207 -3.31 25.30 -50.67
C ARG A 207 -3.44 26.10 -51.99
N GLN A 208 -4.69 26.40 -52.35
CA GLN A 208 -5.20 27.58 -53.07
C GLN A 208 -4.21 28.49 -53.82
N ASP A 209 -4.50 28.80 -55.09
CA ASP A 209 -4.98 30.14 -55.42
C ASP A 209 -5.68 30.27 -56.79
N SER A 210 -6.55 31.28 -56.83
CA SER A 210 -7.46 31.77 -57.85
C SER A 210 -6.89 32.08 -59.25
N THR A 211 -7.68 31.93 -60.32
CA THR A 211 -8.33 33.06 -61.07
C THR A 211 -9.01 32.62 -62.38
N SER A 212 -10.02 33.41 -62.74
CA SER A 212 -10.90 33.42 -63.90
C SER A 212 -10.25 33.26 -65.29
N ARG A 213 -10.80 32.42 -66.16
CA ARG A 213 -11.79 32.71 -67.23
C ARG A 213 -11.98 31.46 -68.08
#